data_AF-A0A0Q5UBI5-F1
#
_entry.id   AF-A0A0Q5UBI5-F1
#
_cell.length_a   1.000
_cell.length_b   1.000
_cell.length_c   1.000
_cell.angle_alpha   90.00
_cell.angle_beta   90.00
_cell.angle_gamma   90.00
#
_symmetry.space_group_name_H-M   'P 1'
#
loop_
_entity.id
_entity.type
_entity.pdbx_description
1 polymer ?
#
loop_
_entity_poly.entity_id
_entity_poly.type
_entity_poly.pdbx_seq_one_letter_code
_entity_poly.pdbx_strand_id
1 'polypeptide(L)'
;MTLKTFGQKLGYVLRTIAFITICLIFLFLTLWTFCYSLHVFYFFVITLILASIAFFKGKSRRFVTITLLAGLAIFAFSTPYNLRQYNRNAAAFQAQINSGYHLRFKEKCAIYGTLLIITVGDIIPFPEASIQNFYLLFPKKSKTRIFYDDDYLSAPDIQAMLNRKGKNEVAWNKWGERFNGNFRFAAAFDPSTLEITDEGDQKKATLVTYFHYRKNYTTHNANHFLYGLFAFRIDEGLFWYLQHEGWLHPYTSVWIAKFKK
;
A
#
# COMPACT_ATOMS: atom_id res chain seq x y z
N MET A 1 40.76 3.48 14.24
CA MET A 1 39.71 4.31 13.62
C MET A 1 39.05 5.13 14.73
N THR A 2 39.05 6.46 14.68
CA THR A 2 38.50 7.28 15.78
C THR A 2 36.98 7.42 15.64
N LEU A 3 36.24 7.54 16.76
CA LEU A 3 34.79 7.79 16.78
C LEU A 3 34.38 8.95 15.84
N LYS A 4 35.22 9.99 15.74
CA LYS A 4 35.02 11.14 14.85
C LYS A 4 35.06 10.75 13.36
N THR A 5 36.02 9.91 12.95
CA THR A 5 36.09 9.39 11.57
C THR A 5 34.98 8.40 11.23
N PHE A 6 34.52 7.61 12.21
CA PHE A 6 33.36 6.73 12.04
C PHE A 6 32.07 7.52 11.83
N GLY A 7 31.80 8.53 12.69
CA GLY A 7 30.62 9.39 12.57
C GLY A 7 30.57 10.17 11.25
N GLN A 8 31.70 10.66 10.76
CA GLN A 8 31.78 11.34 9.45
C GLN A 8 31.47 10.39 8.28
N LYS A 9 32.01 9.17 8.30
CA LYS A 9 31.72 8.14 7.27
C LYS A 9 30.25 7.74 7.30
N LEU A 10 29.70 7.48 8.49
CA LEU A 10 28.29 7.14 8.66
C LEU A 10 27.37 8.25 8.13
N GLY A 11 27.65 9.51 8.47
CA GLY A 11 26.90 10.65 7.96
C GLY A 11 26.94 10.79 6.44
N TYR A 12 28.09 10.53 5.81
CA TYR A 12 28.20 10.52 4.34
C TYR A 12 27.37 9.41 3.70
N VAL A 13 27.42 8.20 4.28
CA VAL A 13 26.64 7.04 3.82
C VAL A 13 25.15 7.32 3.92
N LEU A 14 24.68 7.79 5.07
CA LEU A 14 23.26 8.12 5.29
C LEU A 14 22.75 9.19 4.31
N ARG A 15 23.54 10.24 4.05
CA ARG A 15 23.18 11.27 3.05
C ARG A 15 23.11 10.71 1.63
N THR A 16 23.98 9.77 1.30
CA THR A 16 24.00 9.12 -0.02
C THR A 16 22.77 8.22 -0.18
N ILE A 17 22.43 7.43 0.84
CA ILE A 17 21.22 6.61 0.87
C ILE A 17 19.99 7.50 0.71
N ALA A 18 19.87 8.58 1.51
CA ALA A 18 18.75 9.50 1.42
C ALA A 18 18.61 10.14 0.02
N PHE A 19 19.73 10.54 -0.59
CA PHE A 19 19.73 11.06 -1.96
C PHE A 19 19.21 10.03 -2.98
N ILE A 20 19.72 8.81 -2.93
CA ILE A 20 19.29 7.72 -3.82
C ILE A 20 17.79 7.44 -3.64
N THR A 21 17.33 7.35 -2.39
CA THR A 21 15.91 7.15 -2.07
C THR A 21 15.04 8.26 -2.66
N ILE A 22 15.44 9.53 -2.52
CA ILE A 22 14.71 10.66 -3.12
C ILE A 22 14.65 10.54 -4.64
N CYS A 23 15.76 10.19 -5.30
CA CYS A 23 15.77 9.96 -6.75
C CYS A 23 14.83 8.84 -7.17
N LEU A 24 14.82 7.71 -6.45
CA LEU A 24 13.95 6.57 -6.73
C LEU A 24 12.46 6.94 -6.56
N ILE A 25 12.11 7.60 -5.46
CA ILE A 25 10.75 8.10 -5.21
C ILE A 25 10.33 9.06 -6.32
N PHE A 26 11.18 10.01 -6.68
CA PHE A 26 10.87 11.00 -7.71
C PHE A 26 10.64 10.34 -9.07
N LEU A 27 11.50 9.41 -9.46
CA LEU A 27 11.37 8.67 -10.72
C LEU A 27 10.10 7.83 -10.74
N PHE A 28 9.84 7.08 -9.66
CA PHE A 28 8.62 6.29 -9.51
C PHE A 28 7.36 7.15 -9.67
N LEU A 29 7.27 8.26 -8.94
CA LEU A 29 6.11 9.14 -9.01
C LEU A 29 5.99 9.83 -10.38
N THR A 30 7.10 10.14 -11.06
CA THR A 30 7.09 10.65 -12.44
C THR A 30 6.45 9.64 -13.39
N LEU A 31 6.87 8.37 -13.31
CA LEU A 31 6.30 7.31 -14.15
C LEU A 31 4.83 7.04 -13.79
N TRP A 32 4.49 7.04 -12.51
CA TRP A 32 3.13 6.80 -12.06
C TRP A 32 2.18 7.93 -12.48
N THR A 33 2.57 9.19 -12.29
CA THR A 33 1.78 10.36 -12.73
C THR A 33 1.61 10.39 -14.25
N PHE A 34 2.62 9.97 -15.02
CA PHE A 34 2.50 9.75 -16.46
C PHE A 34 1.45 8.69 -16.80
N CYS A 35 1.51 7.53 -16.14
CA CYS A 35 0.60 6.41 -16.38
C CYS A 35 -0.85 6.78 -16.08
N TYR A 36 -1.10 7.50 -14.98
CA TYR A 36 -2.42 8.04 -14.66
C TYR A 36 -2.83 9.26 -15.49
N SER A 37 -1.94 9.78 -16.36
CA SER A 37 -2.19 10.99 -17.16
C SER A 37 -2.55 12.20 -16.29
N LEU A 38 -1.84 12.38 -15.17
CA LEU A 38 -2.01 13.53 -14.28
C LEU A 38 -1.20 14.72 -14.79
N HIS A 39 -1.76 15.93 -14.79
CA HIS A 39 -1.06 17.12 -15.29
C HIS A 39 0.24 17.44 -14.53
N VAL A 40 0.35 17.08 -13.24
CA VAL A 40 1.56 17.28 -12.44
C VAL A 40 2.79 16.54 -13.00
N PHE A 41 2.57 15.53 -13.86
CA PHE A 41 3.63 14.85 -14.60
C PHE A 41 4.55 15.83 -15.35
N TYR A 42 3.99 16.83 -16.05
CA TYR A 42 4.79 17.79 -16.82
C TYR A 42 5.75 18.58 -15.93
N PHE A 43 5.28 18.95 -14.74
CA PHE A 43 6.09 19.64 -13.75
C PHE A 43 7.20 18.73 -13.19
N PHE A 44 6.93 17.44 -13.00
CA PHE A 44 7.94 16.46 -12.60
C PHE A 44 9.01 16.27 -13.67
N VAL A 45 8.64 16.22 -14.95
CA VAL A 45 9.59 16.15 -16.05
C VAL A 45 10.48 17.38 -16.08
N ILE A 46 9.92 18.58 -15.94
CA ILE A 46 10.71 19.83 -15.88
C ILE A 46 11.69 19.80 -14.70
N THR A 47 11.22 19.39 -13.52
CA THR A 47 12.06 19.28 -12.32
C THR A 47 13.20 18.28 -12.52
N LEU A 48 12.90 17.12 -13.14
CA LEU A 48 13.89 16.09 -13.44
C LEU A 48 14.93 16.60 -14.43
N ILE A 49 14.52 17.29 -15.49
CA ILE A 49 15.42 17.93 -16.48
C ILE A 49 16.35 18.93 -15.78
N LEU A 50 15.80 19.82 -14.94
CA LEU A 50 16.60 20.80 -14.20
C LEU A 50 17.60 20.12 -13.24
N ALA A 51 17.15 19.10 -12.52
CA ALA A 51 17.99 18.32 -11.62
C ALA A 51 19.12 17.59 -12.37
N SER A 52 18.82 16.97 -13.52
CA SER A 52 19.80 16.31 -14.39
C SER A 52 20.81 17.30 -14.96
N ILE A 53 20.37 18.44 -15.50
CA ILE A 53 21.27 19.50 -16.00
C ILE A 53 22.19 19.99 -14.88
N ALA A 54 21.65 20.22 -13.68
CA ALA A 54 22.46 20.65 -12.54
C ALA A 54 23.50 19.59 -12.14
N PHE A 55 23.11 18.31 -12.12
CA PHE A 55 24.01 17.20 -11.85
C PHE A 55 25.16 17.12 -12.87
N PHE A 56 24.85 17.15 -14.17
CA PHE A 56 25.85 17.09 -15.24
C PHE A 56 26.74 18.34 -15.31
N LYS A 57 26.25 19.51 -14.85
CA LYS A 57 27.05 20.73 -14.67
C LYS A 57 27.90 20.73 -13.39
N GLY A 58 27.99 19.61 -12.68
CA GLY A 58 28.81 19.47 -11.47
C GLY A 58 28.27 20.25 -10.26
N LYS A 59 26.98 20.61 -10.23
CA LYS A 59 26.38 21.22 -9.03
C LYS A 59 26.39 20.22 -7.87
N SER A 60 26.42 20.75 -6.65
CA SER A 60 26.48 19.92 -5.44
C SER A 60 25.25 19.00 -5.33
N ARG A 61 25.44 17.79 -4.77
CA ARG A 61 24.33 16.85 -4.51
C ARG A 61 23.19 17.51 -3.74
N ARG A 62 23.52 18.38 -2.78
CA ARG A 62 22.53 19.15 -1.99
C ARG A 62 21.63 20.00 -2.88
N PHE A 63 22.17 20.66 -3.90
CA PHE A 63 21.37 21.46 -4.83
C PHE A 63 20.38 20.56 -5.58
N VAL A 64 20.84 19.44 -6.14
CA VAL A 64 20.00 18.46 -6.84
C VAL A 64 18.91 17.92 -5.91
N THR A 65 19.26 17.56 -4.67
CA THR A 65 18.29 17.13 -3.65
C THR A 65 17.22 18.20 -3.41
N ILE A 66 17.60 19.46 -3.22
CA ILE A 66 16.66 20.57 -2.98
C ILE A 66 15.73 20.74 -4.19
N THR A 67 16.24 20.66 -5.42
CA THR A 67 15.41 20.74 -6.64
C THR A 67 14.37 19.63 -6.68
N LEU A 68 14.76 18.38 -6.41
CA LEU A 68 13.83 17.25 -6.38
C LEU A 68 12.81 17.39 -5.24
N LEU A 69 13.24 17.82 -4.05
CA LEU A 69 12.36 18.07 -2.91
C LEU A 69 11.36 19.19 -3.18
N ALA A 70 11.76 20.27 -3.87
CA ALA A 70 10.84 21.32 -4.31
C ALA A 70 9.77 20.74 -5.26
N GLY A 71 10.19 19.82 -6.13
CA GLY A 71 9.26 19.08 -6.98
C GLY A 71 8.22 18.29 -6.18
N LEU A 72 8.67 17.51 -5.20
CA LEU A 72 7.81 16.73 -4.30
C LEU A 72 6.90 17.62 -3.45
N ALA A 73 7.39 18.76 -2.98
CA ALA A 73 6.61 19.71 -2.21
C ALA A 73 5.45 20.27 -3.04
N ILE A 74 5.70 20.64 -4.30
CA ILE A 74 4.63 21.11 -5.22
C ILE A 74 3.61 20.01 -5.48
N PHE A 75 4.03 18.75 -5.63
CA PHE A 75 3.10 17.63 -5.72
C PHE A 75 2.23 17.50 -4.47
N ALA A 76 2.83 17.59 -3.27
CA ALA A 76 2.12 17.53 -2.00
C ALA A 76 1.11 18.69 -1.85
N PHE A 77 1.49 19.92 -2.18
CA PHE A 77 0.57 21.07 -2.14
C PHE A 77 -0.52 20.98 -3.21
N SER A 78 -0.24 20.34 -4.34
CA SER A 78 -1.21 20.11 -5.42
C SER A 78 -2.08 18.86 -5.19
N THR A 79 -1.96 18.19 -4.03
CA THR A 79 -2.66 16.93 -3.75
C THR A 79 -4.17 17.00 -4.00
N PRO A 80 -4.92 18.03 -3.54
CA PRO A 80 -6.37 18.10 -3.82
C PRO A 80 -6.70 18.07 -5.31
N TYR A 81 -5.93 18.80 -6.12
CA TYR A 81 -6.10 18.84 -7.57
C TYR A 81 -5.70 17.51 -8.24
N ASN A 82 -4.60 16.92 -7.79
CA ASN A 82 -4.11 15.63 -8.29
C ASN A 82 -5.09 14.50 -7.97
N LEU A 83 -5.64 14.48 -6.76
CA LEU A 83 -6.64 13.50 -6.33
C LEU A 83 -7.93 13.61 -7.14
N ARG A 84 -8.39 14.83 -7.44
CA ARG A 84 -9.58 15.01 -8.29
C ARG A 84 -9.38 14.43 -9.69
N GLN A 85 -8.22 14.67 -10.31
CA GLN A 85 -7.88 14.07 -11.61
C GLN A 85 -7.76 12.55 -11.52
N TYR A 86 -7.03 12.06 -10.51
CA TYR A 86 -6.88 10.63 -10.26
C TYR A 86 -8.25 9.94 -10.13
N ASN A 87 -9.14 10.47 -9.29
CA ASN A 87 -10.47 9.89 -9.09
C ASN A 87 -11.30 9.88 -10.38
N ARG A 88 -11.21 10.93 -11.20
CA ARG A 88 -11.89 10.97 -12.51
C ARG A 88 -11.35 9.90 -13.45
N ASN A 89 -10.04 9.74 -13.50
CA ASN A 89 -9.39 8.78 -14.39
C ASN A 89 -9.63 7.34 -13.92
N ALA A 90 -9.57 7.08 -12.60
CA ALA A 90 -9.94 5.78 -12.00
C ALA A 90 -11.39 5.39 -12.32
N ALA A 91 -12.34 6.33 -12.16
CA ALA A 91 -13.73 6.11 -12.52
C ALA A 91 -13.91 5.81 -14.03
N ALA A 92 -13.17 6.51 -14.89
CA ALA A 92 -13.19 6.25 -16.33
C ALA A 92 -12.64 4.85 -16.67
N PHE A 93 -11.56 4.42 -16.03
CA PHE A 93 -11.03 3.06 -16.19
C PHE A 93 -12.05 2.01 -15.76
N GLN A 94 -12.73 2.23 -14.63
CA GLN A 94 -13.76 1.31 -14.15
C GLN A 94 -14.95 1.25 -15.12
N ALA A 95 -15.38 2.39 -15.66
CA ALA A 95 -16.45 2.45 -16.67
C ALA A 95 -16.07 1.71 -17.96
N GLN A 96 -14.82 1.83 -18.41
CA GLN A 96 -14.28 1.11 -19.55
C GLN A 96 -14.33 -0.40 -19.33
N ILE A 97 -13.85 -0.88 -18.17
CA ILE A 97 -13.91 -2.31 -17.79
C ILE A 97 -15.37 -2.79 -17.75
N ASN A 98 -16.26 -2.02 -17.13
CA ASN A 98 -17.68 -2.38 -17.02
C ASN A 98 -18.38 -2.46 -18.38
N SER A 99 -17.89 -1.70 -19.36
CA SER A 99 -18.38 -1.72 -20.74
C SER A 99 -17.77 -2.86 -21.59
N GLY A 100 -16.95 -3.73 -20.99
CA GLY A 100 -16.32 -4.88 -21.65
C GLY A 100 -15.02 -4.55 -22.39
N TYR A 101 -14.50 -3.33 -22.27
CA TYR A 101 -13.22 -2.96 -22.89
C TYR A 101 -12.04 -3.30 -21.99
N HIS A 102 -10.95 -3.76 -22.60
CA HIS A 102 -9.69 -3.97 -21.89
C HIS A 102 -8.92 -2.66 -21.71
N LEU A 103 -8.26 -2.53 -20.56
CA LEU A 103 -7.30 -1.45 -20.31
C LEU A 103 -6.00 -1.69 -21.08
N ARG A 104 -5.42 -0.59 -21.56
CA ARG A 104 -4.10 -0.55 -22.20
C ARG A 104 -3.00 -0.77 -21.16
N PHE A 105 -1.81 -1.15 -21.62
CA PHE A 105 -0.64 -1.35 -20.76
C PHE A 105 -0.36 -0.16 -19.82
N LYS A 106 -0.42 1.07 -20.36
CA LYS A 106 -0.24 2.31 -19.58
C LYS A 106 -1.22 2.42 -18.41
N GLU A 107 -2.48 2.08 -18.62
CA GLU A 107 -3.55 2.16 -17.62
C GLU A 107 -3.39 1.06 -16.57
N LYS A 108 -2.98 -0.15 -17.00
CA LYS A 108 -2.61 -1.23 -16.08
C LYS A 108 -1.43 -0.84 -15.19
N CYS A 109 -0.37 -0.25 -15.76
CA CYS A 109 0.77 0.29 -15.00
C CYS A 109 0.36 1.38 -14.01
N ALA A 110 -0.63 2.20 -14.40
CA ALA A 110 -1.19 3.21 -13.50
C ALA A 110 -1.74 2.53 -12.25
N ILE A 111 -2.71 1.64 -12.42
CA ILE A 111 -3.37 0.91 -11.31
C ILE A 111 -2.35 0.12 -10.49
N TYR A 112 -1.41 -0.57 -11.14
CA TYR A 112 -0.36 -1.33 -10.46
C TYR A 112 0.52 -0.42 -9.59
N GLY A 113 0.90 0.77 -10.09
CA GLY A 113 1.64 1.74 -9.29
C GLY A 113 0.83 2.30 -8.12
N THR A 114 -0.50 2.40 -8.23
CA THR A 114 -1.35 2.74 -7.07
C THR A 114 -1.27 1.67 -5.99
N LEU A 115 -1.29 0.38 -6.36
CA LEU A 115 -1.11 -0.70 -5.40
C LEU A 115 0.24 -0.58 -4.67
N LEU A 116 1.31 -0.24 -5.39
CA LEU A 116 2.63 -0.01 -4.76
C LEU A 116 2.62 1.17 -3.79
N ILE A 117 1.96 2.27 -4.14
CA ILE A 117 1.81 3.44 -3.25
C ILE A 117 1.05 3.04 -1.97
N ILE A 118 -0.08 2.33 -2.11
CA ILE A 118 -0.88 1.84 -0.98
C ILE A 118 -0.04 0.89 -0.12
N THR A 119 0.63 -0.07 -0.75
CA THR A 119 1.52 -1.04 -0.07
C THR A 119 2.54 -0.33 0.80
N VAL A 120 3.25 0.68 0.26
CA VAL A 120 4.26 1.42 1.02
C VAL A 120 3.63 2.35 2.06
N GLY A 121 2.55 3.03 1.71
CA GLY A 121 1.84 3.96 2.61
C GLY A 121 1.25 3.27 3.83
N ASP A 122 0.84 2.01 3.68
CA ASP A 122 0.20 1.23 4.73
C ASP A 122 1.19 0.54 5.68
N ILE A 123 2.51 0.56 5.41
CA ILE A 123 3.52 -0.11 6.26
C ILE A 123 3.40 0.30 7.74
N ILE A 124 3.10 1.58 8.00
CA ILE A 124 3.02 2.11 9.36
C ILE A 124 1.61 1.94 9.94
N PRO A 125 0.53 2.42 9.29
CA PRO A 125 -0.80 2.36 9.90
C PRO A 125 -1.45 0.96 9.82
N PHE A 126 -1.13 0.17 8.80
CA PHE A 126 -1.76 -1.13 8.51
C PHE A 126 -0.73 -2.14 7.96
N PRO A 127 0.29 -2.53 8.74
CA PRO A 127 1.37 -3.40 8.27
C PRO A 127 0.88 -4.74 7.70
N GLU A 128 -0.19 -5.32 8.24
CA GLU A 128 -0.79 -6.55 7.74
C GLU A 128 -1.38 -6.37 6.35
N ALA A 129 -2.10 -5.26 6.11
CA ALA A 129 -2.65 -4.94 4.80
C ALA A 129 -1.52 -4.65 3.79
N SER A 130 -0.46 -3.96 4.24
CA SER A 130 0.75 -3.73 3.44
C SER A 130 1.42 -5.05 3.02
N ILE A 131 1.65 -5.96 3.97
CA ILE A 131 2.19 -7.29 3.70
C ILE A 131 1.31 -8.02 2.69
N GLN A 132 -0.02 -7.97 2.87
CA GLN A 132 -0.92 -8.66 1.97
C GLN A 132 -0.90 -8.10 0.54
N ASN A 133 -0.92 -6.77 0.40
CA ASN A 133 -0.78 -6.08 -0.88
C ASN A 133 0.57 -6.38 -1.55
N PHE A 134 1.67 -6.40 -0.79
CA PHE A 134 2.99 -6.73 -1.31
C PHE A 134 3.03 -8.14 -1.91
N TYR A 135 2.39 -9.10 -1.25
CA TYR A 135 2.42 -10.49 -1.70
C TYR A 135 1.47 -10.79 -2.88
N LEU A 136 0.54 -9.90 -3.22
CA LEU A 136 -0.20 -9.96 -4.49
C LEU A 136 0.71 -9.77 -5.71
N LEU A 137 1.85 -9.08 -5.55
CA LEU A 137 2.78 -8.80 -6.65
C LEU A 137 3.52 -10.06 -7.12
N PHE A 138 3.50 -11.12 -6.32
CA PHE A 138 4.28 -12.33 -6.57
C PHE A 138 3.38 -13.56 -6.65
N PRO A 139 3.43 -14.34 -7.74
CA PRO A 139 2.67 -15.58 -7.82
C PRO A 139 3.26 -16.63 -6.85
N LYS A 140 2.40 -17.50 -6.32
CA LYS A 140 2.82 -18.67 -5.54
C LYS A 140 2.05 -19.90 -6.01
N LYS A 141 2.76 -20.98 -6.32
CA LYS A 141 2.16 -22.22 -6.86
C LYS A 141 1.04 -22.79 -5.97
N SER A 142 1.27 -22.83 -4.66
CA SER A 142 0.26 -23.33 -3.70
C SER A 142 -0.92 -22.38 -3.49
N LYS A 143 -0.82 -21.13 -3.97
CA LYS A 143 -1.74 -20.02 -3.65
C LYS A 143 -2.00 -19.80 -2.16
N THR A 144 -1.14 -20.33 -1.28
CA THR A 144 -1.26 -20.19 0.18
C THR A 144 0.01 -19.58 0.75
N ARG A 145 -0.10 -18.48 1.48
CA ARG A 145 1.02 -17.82 2.17
C ARG A 145 0.80 -17.92 3.68
N ILE A 146 1.85 -18.34 4.39
CA ILE A 146 1.81 -18.58 5.82
C ILE A 146 2.67 -17.51 6.49
N PHE A 147 2.11 -16.89 7.53
CA PHE A 147 2.72 -15.84 8.33
C PHE A 147 2.68 -16.27 9.80
N TYR A 148 3.76 -15.98 10.54
CA TYR A 148 3.85 -16.25 11.97
C TYR A 148 3.92 -14.91 12.68
N ASP A 149 2.80 -14.53 13.28
CA ASP A 149 2.58 -13.21 13.88
C ASP A 149 1.41 -13.33 14.87
N ASP A 150 1.50 -12.66 16.02
CA ASP A 150 0.49 -12.66 17.07
C ASP A 150 -0.21 -11.30 17.26
N ASP A 151 0.15 -10.26 16.49
CA ASP A 151 -0.44 -8.93 16.61
C ASP A 151 -1.97 -8.97 16.49
N TYR A 152 -2.50 -9.81 15.59
CA TYR A 152 -3.94 -9.93 15.37
C TYR A 152 -4.70 -10.48 16.60
N LEU A 153 -4.02 -11.14 17.55
CA LEU A 153 -4.64 -11.58 18.81
C LEU A 153 -5.03 -10.40 19.71
N SER A 154 -4.51 -9.20 19.45
CA SER A 154 -4.88 -7.98 20.18
C SER A 154 -6.25 -7.42 19.77
N ALA A 155 -6.82 -7.87 18.65
CA ALA A 155 -8.12 -7.38 18.19
C ALA A 155 -9.24 -7.80 19.16
N PRO A 156 -10.07 -6.87 19.66
CA PRO A 156 -11.19 -7.17 20.56
C PRO A 156 -12.09 -8.31 20.08
N ASP A 157 -12.43 -8.36 18.78
CA ASP A 157 -13.29 -9.42 18.25
C ASP A 157 -12.59 -10.79 18.28
N ILE A 158 -11.28 -10.83 18.03
CA ILE A 158 -10.47 -12.06 18.13
C ILE A 158 -10.35 -12.53 19.58
N GLN A 159 -10.08 -11.61 20.51
CA GLN A 159 -9.96 -11.93 21.94
C GLN A 159 -11.20 -12.63 22.50
N ALA A 160 -12.40 -12.17 22.09
CA ALA A 160 -13.67 -12.78 22.49
C ALA A 160 -13.84 -14.24 22.00
N MET A 161 -13.04 -14.67 21.02
CA MET A 161 -13.10 -16.00 20.42
C MET A 161 -11.96 -16.93 20.85
N LEU A 162 -10.91 -16.46 21.53
CA LEU A 162 -9.73 -17.28 21.86
C LEU A 162 -10.01 -18.48 22.78
N ASN A 163 -11.14 -18.47 23.48
CA ASN A 163 -11.59 -19.58 24.33
C ASN A 163 -12.54 -20.56 23.62
N ARG A 164 -12.92 -20.27 22.37
CA ARG A 164 -13.83 -21.11 21.57
C ARG A 164 -13.00 -22.00 20.65
N LYS A 165 -12.95 -23.30 20.93
CA LYS A 165 -12.26 -24.27 20.09
C LYS A 165 -12.93 -24.42 18.72
N GLY A 166 -12.14 -24.78 17.72
CA GLY A 166 -12.60 -25.03 16.37
C GLY A 166 -12.60 -23.77 15.49
N LYS A 167 -13.32 -23.85 14.36
CA LYS A 167 -13.40 -22.80 13.35
C LYS A 167 -14.52 -21.83 13.68
N ASN A 168 -14.18 -20.55 13.74
CA ASN A 168 -15.09 -19.45 14.04
C ASN A 168 -14.98 -18.41 12.95
N GLU A 169 -16.10 -17.96 12.38
CA GLU A 169 -16.09 -16.80 11.49
C GLU A 169 -15.86 -15.52 12.30
N VAL A 170 -15.01 -14.64 11.79
CA VAL A 170 -14.71 -13.37 12.45
C VAL A 170 -15.69 -12.32 11.94
N ALA A 171 -16.67 -11.97 12.77
CA ALA A 171 -17.56 -10.85 12.52
C ALA A 171 -16.84 -9.55 12.95
N TRP A 172 -16.11 -8.93 12.03
CA TRP A 172 -15.41 -7.66 12.28
C TRP A 172 -16.41 -6.53 12.54
N ASN A 173 -16.74 -6.29 13.81
CA ASN A 173 -17.69 -5.26 14.19
C ASN A 173 -17.07 -3.87 14.02
N LYS A 174 -17.89 -2.92 13.54
CA LYS A 174 -17.57 -1.48 13.51
C LYS A 174 -16.36 -1.10 12.63
N TRP A 175 -16.25 -1.66 11.42
CA TRP A 175 -15.27 -1.26 10.40
C TRP A 175 -15.22 0.26 10.10
N GLY A 176 -16.27 1.01 10.46
CA GLY A 176 -16.31 2.47 10.31
C GLY A 176 -15.57 3.26 11.41
N GLU A 177 -15.16 2.64 12.51
CA GLU A 177 -14.56 3.31 13.67
C GLU A 177 -13.05 3.09 13.71
N ARG A 178 -12.26 4.03 13.15
CA ARG A 178 -10.79 3.93 13.03
C ARG A 178 -10.03 3.66 14.34
N PHE A 179 -10.65 3.90 15.50
CA PHE A 179 -10.01 3.81 16.82
C PHE A 179 -10.50 2.64 17.68
N ASN A 180 -11.30 1.71 17.14
CA ASN A 180 -11.93 0.66 17.94
C ASN A 180 -11.05 -0.59 18.20
N GLY A 181 -9.75 -0.54 17.91
CA GLY A 181 -8.83 -1.68 18.05
C GLY A 181 -9.00 -2.80 17.01
N ASN A 182 -10.20 -2.95 16.42
CA ASN A 182 -10.48 -3.91 15.35
C ASN A 182 -10.11 -3.36 13.97
N PHE A 183 -10.24 -2.04 13.74
CA PHE A 183 -10.15 -1.41 12.42
C PHE A 183 -8.91 -1.83 11.61
N ARG A 184 -7.72 -1.81 12.22
CA ARG A 184 -6.45 -2.19 11.56
C ARG A 184 -6.51 -3.61 11.00
N PHE A 185 -6.91 -4.57 11.83
CA PHE A 185 -6.95 -5.98 11.48
C PHE A 185 -8.09 -6.28 10.52
N ALA A 186 -9.23 -5.64 10.73
CA ALA A 186 -10.39 -5.79 9.88
C ALA A 186 -10.10 -5.29 8.45
N ALA A 187 -9.37 -4.18 8.30
CA ALA A 187 -8.90 -3.67 7.00
C ALA A 187 -8.04 -4.69 6.23
N ALA A 188 -7.30 -5.55 6.93
CA ALA A 188 -6.42 -6.54 6.34
C ALA A 188 -7.09 -7.91 6.14
N PHE A 189 -8.02 -8.30 7.02
CA PHE A 189 -8.48 -9.68 7.14
C PHE A 189 -9.97 -9.86 6.89
N ASP A 190 -10.74 -8.84 6.53
CA ASP A 190 -12.17 -9.01 6.23
C ASP A 190 -12.39 -9.54 4.80
N PRO A 191 -13.09 -10.68 4.60
CA PRO A 191 -13.57 -11.65 5.60
C PRO A 191 -12.51 -12.68 6.02
N SER A 192 -12.62 -13.23 7.24
CA SER A 192 -11.71 -14.27 7.75
C SER A 192 -12.38 -15.30 8.67
N THR A 193 -11.69 -16.45 8.80
CA THR A 193 -12.02 -17.52 9.73
C THR A 193 -10.87 -17.71 10.72
N LEU A 194 -11.17 -17.76 12.00
CA LEU A 194 -10.23 -18.07 13.08
C LEU A 194 -10.42 -19.50 13.56
N GLU A 195 -9.37 -20.32 13.47
CA GLU A 195 -9.34 -21.66 14.01
C GLU A 195 -8.49 -21.72 15.28
N ILE A 196 -9.08 -22.14 16.39
CA ILE A 196 -8.38 -22.33 17.67
C ILE A 196 -8.22 -23.83 17.95
N THR A 197 -6.98 -24.25 18.15
CA THR A 197 -6.61 -25.64 18.48
C THR A 197 -5.73 -25.69 19.72
N ASP A 198 -5.81 -26.78 20.47
CA ASP A 198 -4.88 -27.04 21.58
C ASP A 198 -3.63 -27.74 21.03
N GLU A 199 -2.44 -27.24 21.39
CA GLU A 199 -1.15 -27.88 21.12
C GLU A 199 -0.40 -28.04 22.45
N GLY A 200 -0.61 -29.17 23.14
CA GLY A 200 0.00 -29.44 24.46
C GLY A 200 -0.46 -28.40 25.50
N ASP A 201 0.50 -27.68 26.08
CA ASP A 201 0.27 -26.63 27.08
C ASP A 201 -0.06 -25.25 26.46
N GLN A 202 -0.11 -25.16 25.13
CA GLN A 202 -0.39 -23.94 24.39
C GLN A 202 -1.70 -24.05 23.59
N LYS A 203 -2.24 -22.90 23.20
CA LYS A 203 -3.25 -22.77 22.16
C LYS A 203 -2.58 -22.26 20.88
N LYS A 204 -3.05 -22.73 19.74
CA LYS A 204 -2.70 -22.23 18.42
C LYS A 204 -3.92 -21.58 17.80
N ALA A 205 -3.79 -20.30 17.47
CA ALA A 205 -4.73 -19.58 16.64
C ALA A 205 -4.24 -19.59 15.19
N THR A 206 -5.13 -19.90 14.26
CA THR A 206 -4.87 -19.84 12.81
C THR A 206 -5.94 -18.99 12.16
N LEU A 207 -5.59 -17.79 11.73
CA LEU A 207 -6.48 -16.88 11.00
C LEU A 207 -6.30 -17.09 9.49
N VAL A 208 -7.38 -17.43 8.79
CA VAL A 208 -7.39 -17.71 7.36
C VAL A 208 -8.24 -16.67 6.65
N THR A 209 -7.68 -16.02 5.63
CA THR A 209 -8.41 -15.10 4.75
C THR A 209 -8.05 -15.36 3.29
N TYR A 210 -9.03 -15.26 2.39
CA TYR A 210 -8.76 -15.28 0.95
C TYR A 210 -8.55 -13.83 0.49
N PHE A 211 -7.29 -13.46 0.26
CA PHE A 211 -6.94 -12.09 -0.09
C PHE A 211 -7.14 -11.86 -1.58
N HIS A 212 -8.20 -11.12 -1.88
CA HIS A 212 -8.58 -10.73 -3.24
C HIS A 212 -9.27 -9.37 -3.22
N TYR A 213 -9.30 -8.69 -4.36
CA TYR A 213 -10.10 -7.49 -4.53
C TYR A 213 -11.48 -7.84 -5.07
N ARG A 214 -12.49 -7.03 -4.76
CA ARG A 214 -13.87 -7.28 -5.21
C ARG A 214 -14.16 -6.63 -6.56
N LYS A 215 -14.92 -7.33 -7.39
CA LYS A 215 -15.44 -6.77 -8.65
C LYS A 215 -16.41 -5.62 -8.35
N ASN A 216 -16.25 -4.50 -9.05
CA ASN A 216 -17.15 -3.33 -8.99
C ASN A 216 -17.37 -2.76 -7.58
N TYR A 217 -16.38 -2.89 -6.69
CA TYR A 217 -16.43 -2.32 -5.36
C TYR A 217 -15.56 -1.08 -5.27
N THR A 218 -16.06 -0.05 -4.60
CA THR A 218 -15.34 1.21 -4.39
C THR A 218 -15.34 1.53 -2.91
N THR A 219 -14.15 1.76 -2.35
CA THR A 219 -14.00 2.34 -1.02
C THR A 219 -13.59 3.80 -1.12
N HIS A 220 -14.20 4.62 -0.26
CA HIS A 220 -13.87 6.02 -0.13
C HIS A 220 -13.12 6.24 1.19
N ASN A 221 -11.82 6.48 1.11
CA ASN A 221 -11.02 6.81 2.28
C ASN A 221 -10.98 8.33 2.47
N ALA A 222 -11.86 8.86 3.31
CA ALA A 222 -11.71 10.20 3.90
C ALA A 222 -12.47 10.29 5.24
N ASN A 223 -11.83 10.89 6.24
CA ASN A 223 -12.57 11.41 7.40
C ASN A 223 -13.64 12.39 6.90
N HIS A 224 -14.82 12.35 7.50
CA HIS A 224 -16.00 13.16 7.13
C HIS A 224 -15.67 14.66 6.93
N PHE A 225 -14.67 15.19 7.65
CA PHE A 225 -14.23 16.58 7.59
C PHE A 225 -13.41 16.98 6.34
N LEU A 226 -12.70 16.04 5.69
CA LEU A 226 -11.87 16.30 4.50
C LEU A 226 -12.48 15.72 3.21
N TYR A 227 -13.71 15.24 3.32
CA TYR A 227 -14.45 14.68 2.20
C TYR A 227 -14.60 15.72 1.08
N GLY A 228 -14.27 15.33 -0.16
CA GLY A 228 -14.27 16.21 -1.33
C GLY A 228 -12.93 16.88 -1.65
N LEU A 229 -12.13 17.27 -0.66
CA LEU A 229 -10.81 17.92 -0.87
C LEU A 229 -9.66 16.91 -0.94
N PHE A 230 -9.66 15.91 -0.05
CA PHE A 230 -8.64 14.86 0.02
C PHE A 230 -9.24 13.46 -0.14
N ALA A 231 -10.41 13.36 -0.76
CA ALA A 231 -11.03 12.08 -1.03
C ALA A 231 -10.15 11.27 -1.98
N PHE A 232 -9.55 10.19 -1.49
CA PHE A 232 -8.86 9.20 -2.32
C PHE A 232 -9.81 8.04 -2.55
N ARG A 233 -10.20 7.84 -3.82
CA ARG A 233 -11.08 6.76 -4.25
C ARG A 233 -10.24 5.51 -4.51
N ILE A 234 -10.50 4.45 -3.76
CA ILE A 234 -9.90 3.13 -4.01
C ILE A 234 -10.98 2.29 -4.70
N ASP A 235 -10.89 2.20 -6.02
CA ASP A 235 -11.74 1.29 -6.80
C ASP A 235 -11.12 -0.11 -6.75
N GLU A 236 -11.56 -0.95 -5.81
CA GLU A 236 -11.15 -2.36 -5.74
C GLU A 236 -11.38 -3.09 -7.07
N GLY A 237 -12.41 -2.70 -7.81
CA GLY A 237 -12.69 -3.24 -9.14
C GLY A 237 -11.52 -3.09 -10.14
N LEU A 238 -10.68 -2.05 -10.01
CA LEU A 238 -9.50 -1.87 -10.85
C LEU A 238 -8.40 -2.88 -10.52
N PHE A 239 -8.18 -3.15 -9.23
CA PHE A 239 -7.21 -4.16 -8.82
C PHE A 239 -7.73 -5.57 -9.09
N TRP A 240 -9.03 -5.82 -8.92
CA TRP A 240 -9.68 -7.06 -9.34
C TRP A 240 -9.45 -7.32 -10.83
N TYR A 241 -9.56 -6.30 -11.68
CA TYR A 241 -9.26 -6.42 -13.11
C TYR A 241 -7.79 -6.84 -13.34
N LEU A 242 -6.83 -6.23 -12.64
CA LEU A 242 -5.43 -6.66 -12.70
C LEU A 242 -5.20 -8.10 -12.22
N GLN A 243 -5.99 -8.58 -11.26
CA GLN A 243 -5.95 -9.98 -10.84
C GLN A 243 -6.40 -10.91 -11.98
N HIS A 244 -7.42 -10.53 -12.73
CA HIS A 244 -7.96 -11.32 -13.85
C HIS A 244 -7.02 -11.31 -15.06
N GLU A 245 -6.33 -10.20 -15.29
CA GLU A 245 -5.33 -10.07 -16.35
C GLU A 245 -3.97 -10.69 -15.98
N GLY A 246 -3.84 -11.29 -14.79
CA GLY A 246 -2.62 -11.97 -14.33
C GLY A 246 -1.49 -11.05 -13.88
N TRP A 247 -1.77 -9.78 -13.60
CA TRP A 247 -0.80 -8.81 -13.06
C TRP A 247 -0.69 -8.88 -11.55
N LEU A 248 -1.76 -9.31 -10.88
CA LEU A 248 -1.83 -9.50 -9.44
C LEU A 248 -2.29 -10.93 -9.14
N HIS A 249 -1.82 -11.48 -8.03
CA HIS A 249 -1.94 -12.90 -7.75
C HIS A 249 -2.67 -13.13 -6.43
N PRO A 250 -4.01 -13.27 -6.45
CA PRO A 250 -4.78 -13.55 -5.24
C PRO A 250 -4.32 -14.87 -4.60
N TYR A 251 -4.39 -14.94 -3.28
CA TYR A 251 -3.91 -16.06 -2.50
C TYR A 251 -4.64 -16.16 -1.17
N THR A 252 -4.64 -17.35 -0.56
CA THR A 252 -5.10 -17.57 0.80
C THR A 252 -3.98 -17.22 1.77
N SER A 253 -4.22 -16.21 2.61
CA SER A 253 -3.34 -15.82 3.70
C SER A 253 -3.68 -16.62 4.96
N VAL A 254 -2.66 -17.19 5.59
CA VAL A 254 -2.78 -17.97 6.82
C VAL A 254 -1.84 -17.37 7.86
N TRP A 255 -2.38 -16.81 8.92
CA TRP A 255 -1.63 -16.19 10.02
C TRP A 255 -1.71 -17.10 11.24
N ILE A 256 -0.56 -17.46 11.82
CA ILE A 256 -0.46 -18.43 12.90
C ILE A 256 0.18 -17.78 14.11
N ALA A 257 -0.54 -17.83 15.23
CA ALA A 257 -0.06 -17.41 16.53
C ALA A 257 -0.14 -18.57 17.54
N LYS A 258 0.83 -18.61 18.46
CA LYS A 258 0.82 -19.54 19.61
C LYS A 258 0.81 -18.75 20.90
N PHE A 259 -0.08 -19.11 21.82
CA PHE A 259 -0.26 -18.40 23.08
C PHE A 259 -0.54 -19.38 24.23
N LYS A 260 -0.29 -18.93 25.46
CA LYS A 260 -0.54 -19.76 26.66
C LYS A 260 -2.03 -19.97 26.86
N LYS A 261 -2.40 -21.15 27.37
CA LYS A 261 -3.78 -21.55 27.62
C LYS A 261 -4.51 -20.62 28.59
#